data_AF-A0AAW0MI24-F1
#
_entry.id   AF-A0AAW0MI24-F1
#
_cell.length_a   1.000
_cell.length_b   1.000
_cell.length_c   1.000
_cell.angle_alpha   90.00
_cell.angle_beta   90.00
_cell.angle_gamma   90.00
#
_symmetry.space_group_name_H-M   'P 1'
#
loop_
_entity.id
_entity.type
_entity.pdbx_description
1 polymer ?
#
loop_
_entity_poly.entity_id
_entity_poly.type
_entity_poly.pdbx_seq_one_letter_code
_entity_poly.pdbx_strand_id
1 'polypeptide(L)'
;MEDSSGSNPQSLGFTEKFKSWLSWSWAYVCFLWLGMVLVMVYVLWSPLKLHESLTSASVFLNTLTPKFYVALTGTSSLISGLILIFEWWYFRKYGTSFIEQVSAQCFRMQGVEKPVESLQRSRVQQVHLGDRKGTPYVLRHEPSAQDHQTFFTGDTQQLRPEDAVMQKAWRERNPQARIRAAYQAIELNHECAAAYVLLAEEEATTITEAERLFKKALTIAGKDINLLVYIKRRLAMCARKLGRIKEAVKMMRDLMKEFPLLGMLNIHENLLEALLELQAYADVQAVLAKYDDISLPKSATICYTSALLKARAVSDKFSPEAASRRGLSTAEMNAVEAIHRAVEFNPHVPKYLLEMKSLILPPEHILKRGDSEAVAYAFFHLQHWKRFFSTLFAPLGFFADKMESFMPSSFWHQLTRI
;
A
#
# COMPACT_ATOMS: atom_id res chain seq x y z
N MET A 1 -56.70 13.65 -8.64
CA MET A 1 -57.19 12.84 -9.77
C MET A 1 -55.96 12.29 -10.46
N GLU A 2 -55.74 11.00 -10.27
CA GLU A 2 -54.77 10.19 -11.01
C GLU A 2 -55.19 10.16 -12.47
N ASP A 3 -54.23 10.30 -13.39
CA ASP A 3 -54.43 9.90 -14.78
C ASP A 3 -53.40 8.85 -15.16
N SER A 4 -53.94 7.69 -15.50
CA SER A 4 -53.29 6.44 -15.80
C SER A 4 -53.36 6.17 -17.30
N SER A 5 -52.28 5.57 -17.80
CA SER A 5 -52.23 4.56 -18.88
C SER A 5 -52.21 4.99 -20.35
N GLY A 6 -51.28 4.34 -21.07
CA GLY A 6 -51.25 4.33 -22.54
C GLY A 6 -49.96 3.82 -23.20
N SER A 7 -49.17 2.91 -22.61
CA SER A 7 -48.05 2.26 -23.33
C SER A 7 -48.54 1.03 -24.09
N ASN A 8 -48.22 1.00 -25.39
CA ASN A 8 -48.79 0.10 -26.39
C ASN A 8 -48.12 -1.30 -26.35
N PRO A 9 -48.83 -2.40 -26.06
CA PRO A 9 -48.24 -3.73 -25.82
C PRO A 9 -47.83 -4.51 -27.08
N GLN A 10 -48.00 -3.95 -28.29
CA GLN A 10 -47.71 -4.65 -29.54
C GLN A 10 -46.24 -4.56 -30.02
N SER A 11 -45.46 -3.58 -29.55
CA SER A 11 -44.08 -3.37 -30.05
C SER A 11 -43.03 -4.31 -29.44
N LEU A 12 -43.27 -4.82 -28.22
CA LEU A 12 -42.33 -5.72 -27.53
C LEU A 12 -42.32 -7.15 -28.13
N GLY A 13 -43.44 -7.60 -28.70
CA GLY A 13 -43.55 -8.96 -29.24
C GLY A 13 -42.83 -9.16 -30.58
N PHE A 14 -42.62 -8.09 -31.35
CA PHE A 14 -41.98 -8.17 -32.67
C PHE A 14 -40.45 -8.24 -32.55
N THR A 15 -39.85 -7.49 -31.62
CA THR A 15 -38.41 -7.45 -31.41
C THR A 15 -37.86 -8.76 -30.82
N GLU A 16 -38.60 -9.38 -29.91
CA GLU A 16 -38.26 -10.70 -29.35
C GLU A 16 -38.35 -11.81 -30.40
N LYS A 17 -39.38 -11.79 -31.26
CA LYS A 17 -39.50 -12.73 -32.38
C LYS A 17 -38.38 -12.56 -33.40
N PHE A 18 -37.97 -11.32 -33.69
CA PHE A 18 -36.87 -11.03 -34.61
C PHE A 18 -35.51 -11.47 -34.07
N LYS A 19 -35.23 -11.25 -32.78
CA LYS A 19 -34.01 -11.75 -32.11
C LYS A 19 -33.95 -13.28 -32.08
N SER A 20 -35.07 -13.93 -31.77
CA SER A 20 -35.15 -15.40 -31.79
C SER A 20 -34.89 -15.93 -33.20
N TRP A 21 -35.47 -15.33 -34.23
CA TRP A 21 -35.26 -15.71 -35.62
C TRP A 21 -33.80 -15.52 -36.07
N LEU A 22 -33.16 -14.42 -35.67
CA LEU A 22 -31.75 -14.15 -35.98
C LEU A 22 -30.80 -15.13 -35.27
N SER A 23 -31.09 -15.49 -34.01
CA SER A 23 -30.33 -16.51 -33.26
C SER A 23 -30.43 -17.89 -33.92
N TRP A 24 -31.64 -18.29 -34.35
CA TRP A 24 -31.84 -19.54 -35.07
C TRP A 24 -31.14 -19.56 -36.43
N SER A 25 -31.11 -18.43 -37.15
CA SER A 25 -30.38 -18.33 -38.42
C SER A 25 -28.88 -18.59 -38.28
N TRP A 26 -28.29 -18.15 -37.16
CA TRP A 26 -26.87 -18.37 -36.86
C TRP A 26 -26.54 -19.86 -36.64
N ALA A 27 -27.45 -20.60 -35.99
CA ALA A 27 -27.29 -22.03 -35.80
C ALA A 27 -27.27 -22.80 -37.13
N TYR A 28 -28.14 -22.42 -38.09
CA TYR A 28 -28.15 -23.03 -39.43
C TYR A 28 -26.88 -22.71 -40.22
N VAL A 29 -26.38 -21.47 -40.15
CA VAL A 29 -25.12 -21.06 -40.80
C VAL A 29 -23.93 -21.84 -40.22
N CYS A 30 -23.87 -22.02 -38.90
CA CYS A 30 -22.85 -22.85 -38.25
C CYS A 30 -22.91 -24.31 -38.69
N PHE A 31 -24.12 -24.88 -38.82
CA PHE A 31 -24.29 -26.26 -39.24
C PHE A 31 -23.89 -26.48 -40.72
N LEU A 32 -24.24 -25.52 -41.59
CA LEU A 32 -23.83 -25.52 -43.00
C LEU A 32 -22.31 -25.38 -43.15
N TRP A 33 -21.68 -24.52 -42.34
CA TRP A 33 -20.23 -24.34 -42.33
C TRP A 33 -19.51 -25.59 -41.84
N LEU A 34 -19.98 -26.22 -40.75
CA LEU A 34 -19.46 -27.51 -40.26
C LEU A 34 -19.58 -28.61 -41.32
N GLY A 35 -20.72 -28.67 -42.02
CA GLY A 35 -20.92 -29.58 -43.15
C GLY A 35 -19.91 -29.35 -44.27
N MET A 36 -19.70 -28.09 -44.68
CA MET A 36 -18.69 -27.76 -45.70
C MET A 36 -17.26 -28.10 -45.26
N VAL A 37 -16.91 -27.88 -44.00
CA VAL A 37 -15.59 -28.24 -43.45
C VAL A 37 -15.41 -29.76 -43.42
N LEU A 38 -16.43 -30.53 -43.03
CA LEU A 38 -16.37 -31.99 -43.04
C LEU A 38 -16.25 -32.55 -44.47
N VAL A 39 -16.97 -31.97 -45.44
CA VAL A 39 -16.84 -32.34 -46.85
C VAL A 39 -15.47 -31.97 -47.39
N MET A 40 -14.94 -30.80 -47.04
CA MET A 40 -13.58 -30.39 -47.40
C MET A 40 -12.55 -31.35 -46.82
N VAL A 41 -12.66 -31.73 -45.54
CA VAL A 41 -11.78 -32.71 -44.90
C VAL A 41 -11.92 -34.07 -45.56
N TYR A 42 -13.12 -34.52 -45.91
CA TYR A 42 -13.36 -35.80 -46.59
C TYR A 42 -12.76 -35.83 -48.01
N VAL A 43 -12.96 -34.78 -48.80
CA VAL A 43 -12.40 -34.65 -50.16
C VAL A 43 -10.87 -34.53 -50.11
N LEU A 44 -10.32 -33.90 -49.08
CA LEU A 44 -8.88 -33.77 -48.86
C LEU A 44 -8.24 -34.98 -48.15
N TRP A 45 -9.03 -35.87 -47.56
CA TRP A 45 -8.54 -37.06 -46.85
C TRP A 45 -7.80 -38.01 -47.79
N SER A 46 -8.35 -38.26 -48.98
CA SER A 46 -7.75 -39.15 -49.98
C SER A 46 -6.47 -38.59 -50.63
N PRO A 47 -6.39 -37.33 -51.07
CA PRO A 47 -5.18 -36.79 -51.71
C PRO A 47 -4.04 -36.46 -50.74
N LEU A 48 -4.31 -36.20 -49.45
CA LEU A 48 -3.27 -35.77 -48.49
C LEU A 48 -2.55 -36.90 -47.75
N LYS A 49 -2.86 -38.18 -48.02
CA LYS A 49 -2.20 -39.35 -47.38
C LYS A 49 -2.02 -39.19 -45.86
N LEU A 50 -3.01 -38.59 -45.17
CA LEU A 50 -2.92 -38.24 -43.74
C LEU A 50 -2.62 -39.45 -42.84
N HIS A 51 -3.03 -40.64 -43.27
CA HIS A 51 -2.69 -41.89 -42.60
C HIS A 51 -1.17 -42.16 -42.56
N GLU A 52 -0.45 -41.91 -43.66
CA GLU A 52 1.01 -42.04 -43.75
C GLU A 52 1.73 -40.95 -42.95
N SER A 53 1.17 -39.74 -42.90
CA SER A 53 1.70 -38.62 -42.11
C SER A 53 1.56 -38.85 -40.59
N LEU A 54 0.44 -39.43 -40.15
CA LEU A 54 0.21 -39.80 -38.74
C LEU A 54 1.09 -40.99 -38.31
N THR A 55 1.30 -41.97 -39.19
CA THR A 55 2.23 -43.07 -38.91
C THR A 55 3.69 -42.60 -38.92
N SER A 56 4.10 -41.71 -39.83
CA SER A 56 5.43 -41.09 -39.79
C SER A 56 5.65 -40.22 -38.55
N ALA A 57 4.65 -39.44 -38.12
CA ALA A 57 4.74 -38.65 -36.89
C ALA A 57 4.80 -39.52 -35.64
N SER A 58 4.05 -40.62 -35.60
CA SER A 58 4.10 -41.64 -34.54
C SER A 58 5.47 -42.31 -34.46
N VAL A 59 6.05 -42.73 -35.60
CA VAL A 59 7.39 -43.32 -35.64
C VAL A 59 8.44 -42.29 -35.25
N PHE A 60 8.32 -41.03 -35.70
CA PHE A 60 9.23 -39.94 -35.33
C PHE A 60 9.20 -39.64 -33.82
N LEU A 61 8.02 -39.58 -33.21
CA LEU A 61 7.86 -39.38 -31.76
C LEU A 61 8.36 -40.58 -30.94
N ASN A 62 8.19 -41.80 -31.43
CA ASN A 62 8.68 -43.02 -30.77
C ASN A 62 10.19 -43.26 -30.95
N THR A 63 10.84 -42.57 -31.89
CA THR A 63 12.30 -42.65 -32.12
C THR A 63 13.08 -41.54 -31.40
N LEU A 64 12.38 -40.53 -30.82
CA LEU A 64 13.00 -39.48 -30.02
C LEU A 64 13.43 -40.05 -28.67
N THR A 65 14.73 -40.31 -28.53
CA THR A 65 15.33 -40.83 -27.29
C THR A 65 14.95 -39.98 -26.06
N PRO A 66 14.85 -40.59 -24.85
CA PRO A 66 14.53 -39.90 -23.59
C PRO A 66 15.36 -38.63 -23.32
N LYS A 67 16.59 -38.57 -23.87
CA LYS A 67 17.48 -37.41 -23.80
C LYS A 67 16.91 -36.16 -24.49
N PHE A 68 16.10 -36.30 -25.54
CA PHE A 68 15.47 -35.19 -26.23
C PHE A 68 14.25 -34.65 -25.46
N TYR A 69 13.48 -35.51 -24.79
CA TYR A 69 12.41 -35.08 -23.88
C TYR A 69 12.97 -34.33 -22.65
N VAL A 70 14.08 -34.83 -22.07
CA VAL A 70 14.79 -34.11 -21.00
C VAL A 70 15.37 -32.79 -21.50
N ALA A 71 15.90 -32.73 -22.72
CA ALA A 71 16.37 -31.49 -23.32
C ALA A 71 15.21 -30.51 -23.60
N LEU A 72 14.06 -30.98 -24.09
CA LEU A 72 12.89 -30.14 -24.39
C LEU A 72 12.26 -29.56 -23.11
N THR A 73 12.14 -30.39 -22.06
CA THR A 73 11.66 -29.98 -20.73
C THR A 73 12.68 -29.07 -20.02
N GLY A 74 13.98 -29.34 -20.25
CA GLY A 74 15.07 -28.47 -19.84
C GLY A 74 14.99 -27.11 -20.52
N THR A 75 14.76 -27.06 -21.83
CA THR A 75 14.63 -25.81 -22.59
C THR A 75 13.37 -25.03 -22.25
N SER A 76 12.23 -25.69 -22.01
CA SER A 76 11.00 -24.98 -21.62
C SER A 76 11.09 -24.40 -20.21
N SER A 77 11.73 -25.10 -19.27
CA SER A 77 11.99 -24.54 -17.92
C SER A 77 13.05 -23.44 -17.94
N LEU A 78 14.05 -23.52 -18.83
CA LEU A 78 15.08 -22.48 -19.01
C LEU A 78 14.51 -21.23 -19.69
N ILE A 79 13.64 -21.40 -20.70
CA ILE A 79 12.91 -20.31 -21.36
C ILE A 79 11.94 -19.67 -20.37
N SER A 80 11.18 -20.47 -19.61
CA SER A 80 10.29 -19.95 -18.57
C SER A 80 11.07 -19.22 -17.46
N GLY A 81 12.23 -19.74 -17.05
CA GLY A 81 13.13 -19.08 -16.10
C GLY A 81 13.72 -17.78 -16.64
N LEU A 82 14.13 -17.74 -17.92
CA LEU A 82 14.60 -16.52 -18.59
C LEU A 82 13.50 -15.48 -18.71
N ILE A 83 12.27 -15.88 -19.05
CA ILE A 83 11.10 -15.01 -19.08
C ILE A 83 10.85 -14.44 -17.69
N LEU A 84 10.94 -15.26 -16.64
CA LEU A 84 10.73 -14.82 -15.26
C LEU A 84 11.81 -13.83 -14.80
N ILE A 85 13.08 -14.08 -15.14
CA ILE A 85 14.20 -13.15 -14.89
C ILE A 85 14.00 -11.84 -15.65
N PHE A 86 13.60 -11.91 -16.92
CA PHE A 86 13.35 -10.74 -17.76
C PHE A 86 12.15 -9.95 -17.27
N GLU A 87 11.06 -10.61 -16.91
CA GLU A 87 9.84 -9.99 -16.38
C GLU A 87 10.09 -9.34 -15.02
N TRP A 88 10.87 -9.98 -14.16
CA TRP A 88 11.30 -9.41 -12.90
C TRP A 88 12.24 -8.20 -13.08
N TRP A 89 13.19 -8.27 -14.02
CA TRP A 89 14.06 -7.14 -14.37
C TRP A 89 13.27 -5.97 -14.96
N TYR A 90 12.37 -6.26 -15.89
CA TYR A 90 11.49 -5.27 -16.53
C TYR A 90 10.60 -4.59 -15.50
N PHE A 91 9.99 -5.37 -14.59
CA PHE A 91 9.21 -4.86 -13.48
C PHE A 91 10.05 -3.94 -12.56
N ARG A 92 11.31 -4.29 -12.27
CA ARG A 92 12.20 -3.46 -11.44
C ARG A 92 12.51 -2.10 -12.10
N LYS A 93 12.63 -2.07 -13.43
CA LYS A 93 13.02 -0.88 -14.20
C LYS A 93 11.83 0.01 -14.59
N TYR A 94 10.69 -0.59 -14.92
CA TYR A 94 9.52 0.07 -15.48
C TYR A 94 8.26 -0.06 -14.60
N GLY A 95 8.34 -0.67 -13.41
CA GLY A 95 7.27 -0.73 -12.41
C GLY A 95 5.95 -1.39 -12.87
N THR A 96 5.96 -2.08 -14.01
CA THR A 96 4.82 -2.74 -14.65
C THR A 96 5.28 -4.10 -15.17
N SER A 97 4.41 -5.12 -15.15
CA SER A 97 4.76 -6.43 -15.74
C SER A 97 4.80 -6.31 -17.27
N PHE A 98 5.80 -6.92 -17.91
CA PHE A 98 5.88 -6.99 -19.36
C PHE A 98 4.64 -7.67 -19.95
N ILE A 99 4.15 -8.74 -19.31
CA ILE A 99 2.90 -9.42 -19.69
C ILE A 99 1.70 -8.48 -19.52
N GLU A 100 1.68 -7.66 -18.46
CA GLU A 100 0.63 -6.68 -18.23
C GLU A 100 0.63 -5.57 -19.29
N GLN A 101 1.80 -5.18 -19.79
CA GLN A 101 1.93 -4.16 -20.84
C GLN A 101 1.56 -4.71 -22.23
N VAL A 102 1.97 -5.94 -22.55
CA VAL A 102 1.58 -6.63 -23.80
C VAL A 102 0.10 -7.01 -23.77
N SER A 103 -0.44 -7.45 -22.63
CA SER A 103 -1.87 -7.72 -22.47
C SER A 103 -2.71 -6.43 -22.49
N ALA A 104 -2.22 -5.33 -21.89
CA ALA A 104 -2.83 -4.01 -22.03
C ALA A 104 -2.79 -3.51 -23.48
N GLN A 105 -1.72 -3.78 -24.24
CA GLN A 105 -1.63 -3.46 -25.66
C GLN A 105 -2.60 -4.31 -26.50
N CYS A 106 -2.77 -5.59 -26.17
CA CYS A 106 -3.77 -6.48 -26.76
C CYS A 106 -5.20 -6.03 -26.42
N PHE A 107 -5.44 -5.56 -25.19
CA PHE A 107 -6.70 -4.96 -24.75
C PHE A 107 -6.96 -3.58 -25.39
N ARG A 108 -5.89 -2.81 -25.69
CA ARG A 108 -5.97 -1.50 -26.36
C ARG A 108 -6.37 -1.65 -27.83
N MET A 109 -6.12 -2.81 -28.44
CA MET A 109 -6.67 -3.18 -29.76
C MET A 109 -8.18 -3.50 -29.71
N GLN A 110 -8.79 -3.62 -28.51
CA GLN A 110 -10.23 -3.85 -28.30
C GLN A 110 -11.00 -2.58 -27.87
N GLY A 111 -10.44 -1.38 -28.02
CA GLY A 111 -11.22 -0.14 -28.07
C GLY A 111 -11.74 0.40 -26.73
N VAL A 112 -10.99 0.24 -25.63
CA VAL A 112 -11.28 0.97 -24.38
C VAL A 112 -10.14 1.95 -24.09
N GLU A 113 -10.33 3.21 -24.49
CA GLU A 113 -9.41 4.31 -24.18
C GLU A 113 -9.58 4.78 -22.73
N LYS A 114 -8.49 4.70 -21.94
CA LYS A 114 -8.23 5.68 -20.88
C LYS A 114 -6.76 6.11 -20.95
N PRO A 115 -6.46 7.41 -20.83
CA PRO A 115 -5.12 7.93 -21.06
C PRO A 115 -4.20 7.61 -19.86
N VAL A 116 -3.15 6.84 -20.11
CA VAL A 116 -2.01 6.68 -19.20
C VAL A 116 -0.81 7.31 -19.89
N GLU A 117 -0.54 8.57 -19.56
CA GLU A 117 0.77 9.20 -19.77
C GLU A 117 1.00 10.21 -18.65
N SER A 118 2.22 10.21 -18.12
CA SER A 118 2.78 11.03 -17.02
C SER A 118 2.83 10.43 -15.60
N LEU A 119 3.26 9.18 -15.42
CA LEU A 119 3.57 8.72 -14.06
C LEU A 119 4.72 7.71 -13.99
N GLN A 120 5.96 8.16 -14.25
CA GLN A 120 7.13 7.39 -13.81
C GLN A 120 8.41 8.24 -13.71
N ARG A 121 8.48 8.99 -12.61
CA ARG A 121 9.73 9.25 -11.91
C ARG A 121 9.41 9.29 -10.43
N SER A 122 10.09 8.45 -9.66
CA SER A 122 10.01 8.22 -8.22
C SER A 122 9.49 9.41 -7.42
N ARG A 123 8.17 9.47 -7.22
CA ARG A 123 7.51 10.48 -6.37
C ARG A 123 7.56 10.14 -4.88
N VAL A 124 8.19 9.01 -4.51
CA VAL A 124 8.45 8.65 -3.10
C VAL A 124 9.62 9.48 -2.51
N GLN A 125 10.56 9.93 -3.35
CA GLN A 125 11.69 10.77 -2.90
C GLN A 125 11.28 12.26 -2.77
N GLN A 126 10.32 12.72 -3.58
CA GLN A 126 9.91 14.14 -3.60
C GLN A 126 8.99 14.53 -2.44
N VAL A 127 8.28 13.58 -1.83
CA VAL A 127 7.49 13.86 -0.62
C VAL A 127 8.37 13.92 0.64
N HIS A 128 9.59 13.39 0.57
CA HIS A 128 10.51 13.37 1.71
C HIS A 128 11.41 14.61 1.83
N LEU A 129 11.61 15.39 0.77
CA LEU A 129 12.32 16.67 0.85
C LEU A 129 11.91 17.56 -0.33
N GLY A 130 11.16 18.63 -0.05
CA GLY A 130 11.14 19.81 -0.91
C GLY A 130 9.86 20.07 -1.69
N ASP A 131 8.75 20.35 -1.01
CA ASP A 131 7.75 21.24 -1.59
C ASP A 131 7.42 22.42 -0.66
N ARG A 132 7.60 23.64 -1.18
CA ARG A 132 7.70 24.92 -0.47
C ARG A 132 6.34 25.49 0.01
N LYS A 133 5.35 24.63 0.29
CA LYS A 133 4.03 25.05 0.82
C LYS A 133 3.43 24.10 1.87
N GLY A 134 4.24 23.21 2.45
CA GLY A 134 3.80 22.36 3.54
C GLY A 134 4.44 22.76 4.85
N THR A 135 3.67 23.37 5.75
CA THR A 135 3.83 23.04 7.18
C THR A 135 3.81 21.50 7.32
N PRO A 136 4.42 20.89 8.34
CA PRO A 136 4.72 19.47 8.31
C PRO A 136 3.44 18.64 8.50
N TYR A 137 2.77 18.30 7.39
CA TYR A 137 1.71 17.27 7.30
C TYR A 137 2.12 15.97 8.02
N VAL A 138 3.43 15.74 8.16
CA VAL A 138 4.04 14.60 8.84
C VAL A 138 3.87 14.63 10.38
N LEU A 139 3.61 15.80 10.98
CA LEU A 139 3.23 15.94 12.39
C LEU A 139 1.71 15.95 12.58
N ARG A 140 0.97 16.22 11.50
CA ARG A 140 -0.48 16.42 11.50
C ARG A 140 -1.21 15.07 11.52
N HIS A 141 -1.24 14.43 12.68
CA HIS A 141 -2.37 13.59 13.05
C HIS A 141 -3.31 14.50 13.82
N GLU A 142 -4.27 15.14 13.15
CA GLU A 142 -5.33 15.82 13.88
C GLU A 142 -6.21 14.76 14.56
N PRO A 143 -6.37 14.82 15.89
CA PRO A 143 -7.53 14.25 16.52
C PRO A 143 -8.81 14.74 15.81
N SER A 144 -9.84 13.91 15.74
CA SER A 144 -11.13 14.37 15.18
C SER A 144 -11.62 15.62 15.93
N ALA A 145 -12.50 16.41 15.31
CA ALA A 145 -13.11 17.56 16.01
C ALA A 145 -13.80 17.16 17.34
N GLN A 146 -14.15 15.88 17.52
CA GLN A 146 -14.63 15.32 18.79
C GLN A 146 -13.49 15.10 19.78
N ASP A 147 -12.39 14.50 19.34
CA ASP A 147 -11.20 14.31 20.17
C ASP A 147 -10.64 15.66 20.65
N HIS A 148 -10.62 16.69 19.79
CA HIS A 148 -10.22 18.04 20.18
C HIS A 148 -11.10 18.65 21.28
N GLN A 149 -12.39 18.32 21.32
CA GLN A 149 -13.24 18.72 22.44
C GLN A 149 -12.80 17.99 23.72
N THR A 150 -12.61 16.68 23.66
CA THR A 150 -12.14 15.90 24.81
C THR A 150 -10.75 16.33 25.31
N PHE A 151 -9.85 16.77 24.41
CA PHE A 151 -8.48 17.14 24.77
C PHE A 151 -8.33 18.58 25.26
N PHE A 152 -9.06 19.54 24.68
CA PHE A 152 -8.84 20.98 24.92
C PHE A 152 -10.00 21.69 25.63
N THR A 153 -11.08 20.99 25.99
CA THR A 153 -12.12 21.53 26.86
C THR A 153 -12.04 20.87 28.22
N GLY A 154 -11.36 21.52 29.17
CA GLY A 154 -11.38 21.11 30.57
C GLY A 154 -12.75 21.39 31.21
N ASP A 155 -13.11 20.60 32.23
CA ASP A 155 -14.32 20.75 33.05
C ASP A 155 -14.25 21.98 33.99
N THR A 156 -13.92 23.16 33.44
CA THR A 156 -13.94 24.41 34.23
C THR A 156 -15.31 25.05 34.10
N GLN A 157 -15.98 25.24 35.25
CA GLN A 157 -17.33 25.81 35.36
C GLN A 157 -17.44 27.25 34.83
N GLN A 158 -16.32 27.92 34.53
CA GLN A 158 -16.25 29.20 33.83
C GLN A 158 -15.22 29.12 32.71
N LEU A 159 -15.72 29.14 31.48
CA LEU A 159 -14.91 29.24 30.27
C LEU A 159 -14.25 30.61 30.20
N ARG A 160 -12.91 30.63 30.22
CA ARG A 160 -12.16 31.88 30.00
C ARG A 160 -12.39 32.37 28.57
N PRO A 161 -12.33 33.70 28.32
CA PRO A 161 -12.59 34.25 26.99
C PRO A 161 -11.72 33.64 25.88
N GLU A 162 -10.44 33.40 26.15
CA GLU A 162 -9.50 32.77 25.22
C GLU A 162 -9.87 31.32 24.91
N ASP A 163 -10.35 30.56 25.90
CA ASP A 163 -10.74 29.15 25.73
C ASP A 163 -11.99 29.04 24.85
N ALA A 164 -12.93 29.99 24.96
CA ALA A 164 -14.11 30.06 24.10
C ALA A 164 -13.74 30.33 22.63
N VAL A 165 -12.77 31.23 22.39
CA VAL A 165 -12.24 31.48 21.05
C VAL A 165 -11.58 30.23 20.49
N MET A 166 -10.76 29.54 21.29
CA MET A 166 -10.09 28.31 20.89
C MET A 166 -11.07 27.18 20.61
N GLN A 167 -12.12 27.00 21.42
CA GLN A 167 -13.17 26.01 21.16
C GLN A 167 -13.87 26.22 19.81
N LYS A 168 -14.10 27.48 19.44
CA LYS A 168 -14.63 27.83 18.12
C LYS A 168 -13.60 27.54 17.03
N ALA A 169 -12.34 27.89 17.25
CA ALA A 169 -11.24 27.63 16.31
C ALA A 169 -11.10 26.14 15.98
N TRP A 170 -11.17 25.25 16.97
CA TRP A 170 -11.04 23.81 16.74
C TRP A 170 -12.18 23.18 15.95
N ARG A 171 -13.35 23.83 15.89
CA ARG A 171 -14.51 23.39 15.09
C ARG A 171 -14.54 24.01 13.69
N GLU A 172 -13.75 25.05 13.48
CA GLU A 172 -13.70 25.77 12.22
C GLU A 172 -12.98 24.93 11.16
N ARG A 173 -13.54 24.86 9.94
CA ARG A 173 -12.97 24.07 8.85
C ARG A 173 -11.90 24.83 8.08
N ASN A 174 -11.99 26.16 8.04
CA ASN A 174 -11.05 26.99 7.31
C ASN A 174 -9.74 27.22 8.11
N PRO A 175 -8.57 26.73 7.64
CA PRO A 175 -7.30 26.89 8.35
C PRO A 175 -6.92 28.36 8.62
N GLN A 176 -7.20 29.26 7.68
CA GLN A 176 -6.89 30.68 7.85
C GLN A 176 -7.76 31.33 8.92
N ALA A 177 -9.01 30.86 9.08
CA ALA A 177 -9.87 31.31 10.17
C ALA A 177 -9.40 30.75 11.52
N ARG A 178 -8.91 29.50 11.56
CA ARG A 178 -8.28 28.91 12.76
C ARG A 178 -7.06 29.69 13.23
N ILE A 179 -6.16 30.03 12.30
CA ILE A 179 -4.95 30.84 12.61
C ILE A 179 -5.34 32.21 13.18
N ARG A 180 -6.29 32.91 12.55
CA ARG A 180 -6.78 34.21 13.06
C ARG A 180 -7.39 34.09 14.45
N ALA A 181 -8.16 33.05 14.71
CA ALA A 181 -8.74 32.81 16.03
C ALA A 181 -7.66 32.51 17.09
N ALA A 182 -6.60 31.79 16.75
CA ALA A 182 -5.48 31.56 17.66
C ALA A 182 -4.75 32.86 18.01
N TYR A 183 -4.53 33.76 17.04
CA TYR A 183 -3.99 35.10 17.32
C TYR A 183 -4.92 35.92 18.21
N GLN A 184 -6.22 35.89 17.96
CA GLN A 184 -7.21 36.54 18.83
C GLN A 184 -7.17 35.98 20.27
N ALA A 185 -7.01 34.68 20.45
CA ALA A 185 -6.86 34.07 21.78
C ALA A 185 -5.58 34.54 22.49
N ILE A 186 -4.48 34.75 21.75
CA ILE A 186 -3.22 35.27 22.30
C ILE A 186 -3.36 36.75 22.70
N GLU A 187 -4.09 37.55 21.93
CA GLU A 187 -4.37 38.95 22.28
C GLU A 187 -5.17 39.07 23.59
N LEU A 188 -6.12 38.15 23.81
CA LEU A 188 -6.88 38.07 25.05
C LEU A 188 -6.01 37.57 26.23
N ASN A 189 -5.23 36.53 25.99
CA ASN A 189 -4.31 35.97 26.98
C ASN A 189 -3.03 35.46 26.31
N HIS A 190 -1.91 36.12 26.60
CA HIS A 190 -0.61 35.75 26.04
C HIS A 190 -0.13 34.37 26.53
N GLU A 191 -0.72 33.86 27.61
CA GLU A 191 -0.53 32.54 28.21
C GLU A 191 -1.59 31.52 27.76
N CYS A 192 -2.15 31.67 26.54
CA CYS A 192 -3.00 30.64 25.94
C CYS A 192 -2.16 29.53 25.27
N ALA A 193 -1.86 28.45 26.00
CA ALA A 193 -1.10 27.31 25.45
C ALA A 193 -1.75 26.64 24.24
N ALA A 194 -3.09 26.50 24.23
CA ALA A 194 -3.83 25.91 23.11
C ALA A 194 -3.69 26.69 21.80
N ALA A 195 -3.59 28.03 21.88
CA ALA A 195 -3.35 28.87 20.71
C ALA A 195 -1.97 28.60 20.10
N TYR A 196 -0.92 28.51 20.92
CA TYR A 196 0.43 28.17 20.43
C TYR A 196 0.51 26.77 19.83
N VAL A 197 -0.26 25.81 20.38
CA VAL A 197 -0.42 24.48 19.76
C VAL A 197 -0.99 24.64 18.36
N LEU A 198 -2.13 25.31 18.20
CA LEU A 198 -2.77 25.50 16.89
C LEU A 198 -1.82 26.17 15.87
N LEU A 199 -1.12 27.23 16.27
CA LEU A 199 -0.14 27.89 15.41
C LEU A 199 1.01 26.94 15.02
N ALA A 200 1.48 26.09 15.94
CA ALA A 200 2.51 25.08 15.64
C ALA A 200 2.06 24.06 14.58
N GLU A 201 0.76 23.82 14.44
CA GLU A 201 0.21 22.85 13.48
C GLU A 201 -0.15 23.47 12.13
N GLU A 202 -0.66 24.70 12.14
CA GLU A 202 -1.27 25.32 10.98
C GLU A 202 -0.38 26.34 10.29
N GLU A 203 0.41 27.08 11.07
CA GLU A 203 1.21 28.20 10.57
C GLU A 203 2.68 27.83 10.36
N ALA A 204 3.22 26.95 11.23
CA ALA A 204 4.64 26.63 11.25
C ALA A 204 5.13 25.94 9.96
N THR A 205 5.95 26.64 9.17
CA THR A 205 6.45 26.17 7.86
C THR A 205 7.58 25.15 7.94
N THR A 206 8.21 25.04 9.11
CA THR A 206 9.32 24.11 9.35
C THR A 206 9.14 23.35 10.66
N ILE A 207 9.76 22.17 10.76
CA ILE A 207 9.74 21.35 11.99
C ILE A 207 10.36 22.13 13.17
N THR A 208 11.40 22.91 12.90
CA THR A 208 12.08 23.73 13.93
C THR A 208 11.18 24.84 14.45
N GLU A 209 10.41 25.49 13.58
CA GLU A 209 9.41 26.49 13.98
C GLU A 209 8.29 25.87 14.81
N ALA A 210 7.77 24.72 14.37
CA ALA A 210 6.76 23.97 15.10
C ALA A 210 7.29 23.56 16.49
N GLU A 211 8.51 23.04 16.57
CA GLU A 211 9.16 22.70 17.84
C GLU A 211 9.26 23.91 18.78
N ARG A 212 9.63 25.09 18.27
CA ARG A 212 9.71 26.33 19.07
C ARG A 212 8.35 26.70 19.65
N LEU A 213 7.29 26.64 18.85
CA LEU A 213 5.93 26.94 19.29
C LEU A 213 5.42 25.91 20.29
N PHE A 214 5.66 24.62 20.08
CA PHE A 214 5.33 23.57 21.05
C PHE A 214 6.10 23.73 22.38
N LYS A 215 7.38 24.13 22.34
CA LYS A 215 8.14 24.43 23.57
C LYS A 215 7.55 25.61 24.32
N LYS A 216 7.11 26.66 23.61
CA LYS A 216 6.40 27.80 24.22
C LYS A 216 5.07 27.36 24.84
N ALA A 217 4.29 26.55 24.12
CA ALA A 217 3.06 25.98 24.65
C ALA A 217 3.33 25.14 25.92
N LEU A 218 4.40 24.35 25.93
CA LEU A 218 4.78 23.50 27.07
C LEU A 218 5.07 24.30 28.33
N THR A 219 5.75 25.46 28.21
CA THR A 219 6.02 26.33 29.37
C THR A 219 4.77 26.93 29.99
N ILE A 220 3.67 26.98 29.22
CA ILE A 220 2.42 27.65 29.57
C ILE A 220 1.32 26.65 29.97
N ALA A 221 1.36 25.41 29.45
CA ALA A 221 0.31 24.40 29.60
C ALA A 221 -0.10 24.09 31.05
N GLY A 222 0.75 24.44 32.02
CA GLY A 222 0.40 24.37 33.44
C GLY A 222 0.11 22.94 33.89
N LYS A 223 -1.06 22.72 34.49
CA LYS A 223 -1.51 21.42 35.05
C LYS A 223 -2.48 20.65 34.15
N ASP A 224 -2.78 21.14 32.95
CA ASP A 224 -3.65 20.42 32.02
C ASP A 224 -2.89 19.19 31.46
N ILE A 225 -3.23 18.02 31.98
CA ILE A 225 -2.58 16.75 31.64
C ILE A 225 -2.80 16.42 30.16
N ASN A 226 -4.00 16.65 29.62
CA ASN A 226 -4.34 16.31 28.24
C ASN A 226 -3.51 17.13 27.26
N LEU A 227 -3.47 18.44 27.49
CA LEU A 227 -2.66 19.38 26.72
C LEU A 227 -1.16 19.07 26.87
N LEU A 228 -0.70 18.76 28.08
CA LEU A 228 0.70 18.42 28.35
C LEU A 228 1.15 17.17 27.58
N VAL A 229 0.37 16.09 27.62
CA VAL A 229 0.68 14.83 26.92
C VAL A 229 0.66 15.07 25.41
N TYR A 230 -0.30 15.84 24.91
CA TYR A 230 -0.38 16.20 23.51
C TYR A 230 0.88 16.95 23.04
N ILE A 231 1.28 18.01 23.75
CA ILE A 231 2.46 18.82 23.42
C ILE A 231 3.74 17.98 23.48
N LYS A 232 3.95 17.22 24.56
CA LYS A 232 5.13 16.35 24.72
C LYS A 232 5.20 15.30 23.60
N ARG A 233 4.07 14.72 23.18
CA ARG A 233 4.01 13.79 22.04
C ARG A 233 4.43 14.49 20.74
N ARG A 234 3.90 15.68 20.45
CA ARG A 234 4.25 16.45 19.25
C ARG A 234 5.73 16.85 19.24
N LEU A 235 6.29 17.23 20.40
CA LEU A 235 7.73 17.46 20.55
C LEU A 235 8.57 16.22 20.25
N ALA A 236 8.14 15.03 20.69
CA ALA A 236 8.82 13.78 20.36
C ALA A 236 8.79 13.49 18.85
N MET A 237 7.68 13.78 18.18
CA MET A 237 7.59 13.67 16.73
C MET A 237 8.50 14.68 16.02
N CYS A 238 8.57 15.93 16.48
CA CYS A 238 9.51 16.94 15.97
C CYS A 238 10.97 16.46 16.12
N ALA A 239 11.35 15.96 17.30
CA ALA A 239 12.70 15.47 17.56
C ALA A 239 13.08 14.33 16.61
N ARG A 240 12.17 13.38 16.37
CA ARG A 240 12.38 12.31 15.39
C ARG A 240 12.62 12.87 13.99
N LYS A 241 11.77 13.81 13.54
CA LYS A 241 11.90 14.41 12.20
C LYS A 241 13.15 15.27 12.02
N LEU A 242 13.70 15.79 13.11
CA LEU A 242 14.99 16.48 13.14
C LEU A 242 16.19 15.52 13.26
N GLY A 243 15.98 14.20 13.18
CA GLY A 243 17.03 13.19 13.27
C GLY A 243 17.47 12.84 14.70
N ARG A 244 16.87 13.46 15.73
CA ARG A 244 17.12 13.15 17.15
C ARG A 244 16.30 11.95 17.61
N ILE A 245 16.44 10.82 16.92
CA ILE A 245 15.56 9.65 17.06
C ILE A 245 15.67 9.02 18.46
N LYS A 246 16.87 8.94 19.03
CA LYS A 246 17.07 8.40 20.40
C LYS A 246 16.36 9.23 21.47
N GLU A 247 16.37 10.56 21.29
CA GLU A 247 15.66 11.48 22.18
C GLU A 247 14.14 11.30 22.05
N ALA A 248 13.64 11.18 20.82
CA ALA A 248 12.22 10.89 20.55
C ALA A 248 11.75 9.60 21.22
N VAL A 249 12.53 8.51 21.11
CA VAL A 249 12.24 7.24 21.78
C VAL A 249 12.18 7.40 23.29
N LYS A 250 13.13 8.13 23.89
CA LYS A 250 13.14 8.40 25.32
C LYS A 250 11.88 9.16 25.74
N MET A 251 11.56 10.26 25.05
CA MET A 251 10.37 11.07 25.34
C MET A 251 9.07 10.25 25.24
N MET A 252 8.93 9.40 24.21
CA MET A 252 7.75 8.54 24.04
C MET A 252 7.64 7.48 25.14
N ARG A 253 8.75 6.86 25.56
CA ARG A 253 8.78 5.90 26.68
C ARG A 253 8.42 6.56 28.00
N ASP A 254 8.98 7.74 28.27
CA ASP A 254 8.70 8.50 29.49
C ASP A 254 7.21 8.87 29.55
N LEU A 255 6.63 9.33 28.43
CA LEU A 255 5.19 9.61 28.31
C LEU A 255 4.31 8.39 28.60
N MET A 256 4.63 7.24 28.00
CA MET A 256 3.85 6.02 28.22
C MET A 256 3.96 5.50 29.67
N LYS A 257 5.06 5.80 30.37
CA LYS A 257 5.26 5.44 31.76
C LYS A 257 4.53 6.40 32.70
N GLU A 258 4.57 7.70 32.41
CA GLU A 258 3.95 8.77 33.20
C GLU A 258 2.41 8.73 33.08
N PHE A 259 1.90 8.38 31.89
CA PHE A 259 0.46 8.41 31.58
C PHE A 259 -0.06 7.10 30.95
N PRO A 260 0.00 5.96 31.66
CA PRO A 260 -0.36 4.65 31.10
C PRO A 260 -1.83 4.51 30.69
N LEU A 261 -2.73 5.30 31.28
CA LEU A 261 -4.17 5.29 31.00
C LEU A 261 -4.58 6.15 29.79
N LEU A 262 -3.69 7.00 29.26
CA LEU A 262 -3.93 7.88 28.11
C LEU A 262 -3.58 7.20 26.77
N GLY A 263 -4.06 5.97 26.59
CA GLY A 263 -3.88 5.18 25.36
C GLY A 263 -4.51 5.80 24.11
N MET A 264 -5.29 6.87 24.25
CA MET A 264 -6.06 7.54 23.19
C MET A 264 -5.20 8.21 22.11
N LEU A 265 -3.94 8.55 22.41
CA LEU A 265 -3.07 9.29 21.48
C LEU A 265 -2.16 8.39 20.62
N ASN A 266 -2.36 7.07 20.61
CA ASN A 266 -1.55 6.13 19.80
C ASN A 266 -0.02 6.34 19.93
N ILE A 267 0.47 6.76 21.11
CA ILE A 267 1.90 7.07 21.36
C ILE A 267 2.79 5.86 21.03
N HIS A 268 2.26 4.66 21.27
CA HIS A 268 2.91 3.40 20.95
C HIS A 268 3.20 3.23 19.46
N GLU A 269 2.34 3.72 18.56
CA GLU A 269 2.57 3.66 17.11
C GLU A 269 3.75 4.54 16.71
N ASN A 270 3.81 5.76 17.24
CA ASN A 270 4.93 6.66 16.98
C ASN A 270 6.25 6.12 17.58
N LEU A 271 6.18 5.41 18.71
CA LEU A 271 7.32 4.70 19.28
C LEU A 271 7.79 3.55 18.38
N LEU A 272 6.87 2.75 17.82
CA LEU A 272 7.20 1.67 16.88
C LEU A 272 7.92 2.22 15.65
N GLU A 273 7.41 3.32 15.07
CA GLU A 273 8.05 3.98 13.93
C GLU A 273 9.48 4.43 14.26
N ALA A 274 9.70 5.07 15.42
CA ALA A 274 11.02 5.53 15.84
C ALA A 274 11.99 4.36 16.10
N LEU A 275 11.51 3.27 16.70
CA LEU A 275 12.32 2.07 16.97
C LEU A 275 12.67 1.31 15.70
N LEU A 276 11.76 1.22 14.72
CA LEU A 276 12.02 0.62 13.40
C LEU A 276 13.06 1.43 12.63
N GLU A 277 13.03 2.76 12.75
CA GLU A 277 14.04 3.65 12.16
C GLU A 277 15.44 3.41 12.74
N LEU A 278 15.53 3.19 14.05
CA LEU A 278 16.76 2.76 14.74
C LEU A 278 17.14 1.30 14.49
N GLN A 279 16.27 0.52 13.84
CA GLN A 279 16.43 -0.95 13.68
C GLN A 279 16.54 -1.69 15.02
N ALA A 280 15.97 -1.14 16.08
CA ALA A 280 15.95 -1.74 17.41
C ALA A 280 14.85 -2.81 17.50
N TYR A 281 14.96 -3.88 16.69
CA TYR A 281 13.88 -4.87 16.52
C TYR A 281 13.47 -5.58 17.80
N ALA A 282 14.41 -5.80 18.74
CA ALA A 282 14.11 -6.36 20.05
C ALA A 282 13.17 -5.46 20.86
N ASP A 283 13.39 -4.14 20.82
CA ASP A 283 12.54 -3.16 21.49
C ASP A 283 11.17 -3.05 20.81
N VAL A 284 11.10 -3.16 19.48
CA VAL A 284 9.84 -3.20 18.72
C VAL A 284 9.02 -4.42 19.18
N GLN A 285 9.66 -5.59 19.30
CA GLN A 285 9.00 -6.81 19.79
C GLN A 285 8.47 -6.65 21.22
N ALA A 286 9.24 -6.00 22.11
CA ALA A 286 8.81 -5.76 23.49
C ALA A 286 7.59 -4.82 23.59
N VAL A 287 7.46 -3.86 22.68
CA VAL A 287 6.26 -3.02 22.58
C VAL A 287 5.08 -3.85 22.08
N LEU A 288 5.26 -4.62 21.00
CA LEU A 288 4.20 -5.43 20.40
C LEU A 288 3.67 -6.53 21.30
N ALA A 289 4.52 -7.13 22.15
CA ALA A 289 4.11 -8.17 23.09
C ALA A 289 2.99 -7.71 24.05
N LYS A 290 2.90 -6.40 24.33
CA LYS A 290 1.81 -5.84 25.13
C LYS A 290 0.47 -5.84 24.41
N TYR A 291 0.48 -5.81 23.07
CA TYR A 291 -0.69 -5.72 22.19
C TYR A 291 -1.04 -7.06 21.52
N ASP A 292 -0.39 -8.16 21.93
CA ASP A 292 -0.77 -9.51 21.51
C ASP A 292 -2.10 -9.95 22.18
N ASP A 293 -2.48 -9.33 23.30
CA ASP A 293 -3.79 -9.53 23.95
C ASP A 293 -4.94 -9.05 23.05
N ILE A 294 -6.00 -9.85 22.98
CA ILE A 294 -7.22 -9.60 22.19
C ILE A 294 -7.97 -8.37 22.73
N SER A 295 -7.79 -8.04 24.01
CA SER A 295 -8.47 -6.95 24.70
C SER A 295 -8.08 -5.55 24.20
N LEU A 296 -6.91 -5.40 23.57
CA LEU A 296 -6.38 -4.10 23.16
C LEU A 296 -6.76 -3.74 21.71
N PRO A 297 -7.03 -2.45 21.43
CA PRO A 297 -7.40 -2.02 20.09
C PRO A 297 -6.23 -2.21 19.12
N LYS A 298 -6.46 -3.00 18.06
CA LYS A 298 -5.49 -3.21 16.98
C LYS A 298 -5.59 -2.11 15.92
N SER A 299 -4.46 -1.80 15.30
CA SER A 299 -4.33 -0.91 14.14
C SER A 299 -3.47 -1.58 13.06
N ALA A 300 -3.47 -1.01 11.85
CA ALA A 300 -2.60 -1.49 10.78
C ALA A 300 -1.13 -1.46 11.21
N THR A 301 -0.71 -0.43 11.97
CA THR A 301 0.64 -0.31 12.53
C THR A 301 1.00 -1.51 13.39
N ILE A 302 0.14 -1.93 14.32
CA ILE A 302 0.40 -3.10 15.18
C ILE A 302 0.46 -4.40 14.37
N CYS A 303 -0.58 -4.67 13.56
CA CYS A 303 -0.73 -5.93 12.86
C CYS A 303 0.39 -6.14 11.82
N TYR A 304 0.65 -5.14 10.97
CA TYR A 304 1.67 -5.26 9.94
C TYR A 304 3.09 -5.18 10.51
N THR A 305 3.35 -4.41 11.57
CA THR A 305 4.69 -4.42 12.19
C THR A 305 4.99 -5.76 12.87
N SER A 306 4.00 -6.40 13.49
CA SER A 306 4.14 -7.77 14.01
C SER A 306 4.42 -8.78 12.89
N ALA A 307 3.70 -8.68 11.78
CA ALA A 307 3.94 -9.50 10.60
C ALA A 307 5.37 -9.30 10.04
N LEU A 308 5.82 -8.04 9.93
CA LEU A 308 7.17 -7.70 9.48
C LEU A 308 8.25 -8.34 10.35
N LEU A 309 8.15 -8.24 11.68
CA LEU A 309 9.14 -8.82 12.58
C LEU A 309 9.18 -10.35 12.51
N LYS A 310 8.01 -10.99 12.48
CA LYS A 310 7.93 -12.46 12.39
C LYS A 310 8.48 -12.96 11.06
N ALA A 311 8.17 -12.27 9.95
CA ALA A 311 8.73 -12.58 8.65
C ALA A 311 10.26 -12.40 8.62
N ARG A 312 10.77 -11.32 9.22
CA ARG A 312 12.22 -11.10 9.36
C ARG A 312 12.90 -12.22 10.14
N ALA A 313 12.31 -12.65 11.26
CA ALA A 313 12.91 -13.67 12.14
C ALA A 313 13.12 -15.03 11.45
N VAL A 314 12.34 -15.34 10.42
CA VAL A 314 12.45 -16.61 9.67
C VAL A 314 13.18 -16.47 8.33
N SER A 315 13.29 -15.24 7.80
CA SER A 315 13.79 -15.01 6.43
C SER A 315 15.20 -15.50 6.15
N ASP A 316 16.15 -15.30 7.08
CA ASP A 316 17.56 -15.67 6.86
C ASP A 316 17.75 -17.19 6.70
N LYS A 317 16.84 -18.00 7.25
CA LYS A 317 16.90 -19.47 7.24
C LYS A 317 15.84 -20.10 6.34
N PHE A 318 15.00 -19.28 5.71
CA PHE A 318 13.91 -19.75 4.88
C PHE A 318 14.47 -20.28 3.55
N SER A 319 14.12 -21.52 3.22
CA SER A 319 14.43 -22.12 1.92
C SER A 319 13.14 -22.70 1.32
N PRO A 320 12.72 -22.25 0.11
CA PRO A 320 11.54 -22.77 -0.55
C PRO A 320 11.61 -24.28 -0.80
N GLU A 321 12.79 -24.80 -1.13
CA GLU A 321 13.03 -26.23 -1.37
C GLU A 321 12.95 -27.05 -0.09
N ALA A 322 13.47 -26.51 1.01
CA ALA A 322 13.36 -27.18 2.31
C ALA A 322 11.90 -27.19 2.77
N ALA A 323 11.19 -26.06 2.64
CA ALA A 323 9.79 -25.92 3.02
C ALA A 323 8.86 -26.83 2.19
N SER A 324 9.14 -27.05 0.90
CA SER A 324 8.33 -27.97 0.09
C SER A 324 8.50 -29.44 0.47
N ARG A 325 9.67 -29.82 0.99
CA ARG A 325 9.95 -31.21 1.43
C ARG A 325 9.49 -31.51 2.86
N ARG A 326 9.73 -30.59 3.80
CA ARG A 326 9.48 -30.80 5.25
C ARG A 326 8.22 -30.10 5.76
N GLY A 327 7.58 -29.28 4.92
CA GLY A 327 6.56 -28.33 5.36
C GLY A 327 7.16 -27.11 6.08
N LEU A 328 6.29 -26.16 6.44
CA LEU A 328 6.68 -24.99 7.22
C LEU A 328 6.94 -25.38 8.68
N SER A 329 8.02 -24.87 9.25
CA SER A 329 8.28 -24.95 10.69
C SER A 329 7.25 -24.12 11.45
N THR A 330 7.12 -24.34 12.76
CA THR A 330 6.22 -23.56 13.61
C THR A 330 6.50 -22.06 13.53
N ALA A 331 7.79 -21.65 13.46
CA ALA A 331 8.14 -20.25 13.32
C ALA A 331 7.73 -19.67 11.95
N GLU A 332 7.95 -20.43 10.87
CA GLU A 332 7.53 -20.04 9.52
C GLU A 332 6.01 -19.95 9.41
N MET A 333 5.28 -20.91 9.99
CA MET A 333 3.82 -20.90 10.05
C MET A 333 3.31 -19.67 10.83
N ASN A 334 3.88 -19.39 12.00
CA ASN A 334 3.52 -18.21 12.80
C ASN A 334 3.73 -16.88 12.05
N ALA A 335 4.75 -16.81 11.19
CA ALA A 335 5.00 -15.65 10.33
C ALA A 335 3.94 -15.53 9.23
N VAL A 336 3.61 -16.64 8.56
CA VAL A 336 2.55 -16.71 7.54
C VAL A 336 1.20 -16.31 8.14
N GLU A 337 0.83 -16.87 9.30
CA GLU A 337 -0.41 -16.52 10.01
C GLU A 337 -0.45 -15.04 10.42
N ALA A 338 0.68 -14.46 10.82
CA ALA A 338 0.74 -13.04 11.16
C ALA A 338 0.52 -12.15 9.93
N ILE A 339 1.07 -12.53 8.77
CA ILE A 339 0.82 -11.84 7.50
C ILE A 339 -0.67 -11.96 7.13
N HIS A 340 -1.23 -13.17 7.18
CA HIS A 340 -2.65 -13.38 6.89
C HIS A 340 -3.56 -12.53 7.78
N ARG A 341 -3.31 -12.52 9.10
CA ARG A 341 -4.07 -11.68 10.05
C ARG A 341 -3.91 -10.19 9.77
N ALA A 342 -2.73 -9.73 9.32
CA ALA A 342 -2.53 -8.33 8.96
C ALA A 342 -3.31 -7.95 7.70
N VAL A 343 -3.32 -8.82 6.68
CA VAL A 343 -4.09 -8.64 5.45
C VAL A 343 -5.60 -8.68 5.72
N GLU A 344 -6.04 -9.60 6.57
CA GLU A 344 -7.44 -9.67 6.99
C GLU A 344 -7.86 -8.42 7.78
N PHE A 345 -6.97 -7.90 8.64
CA PHE A 345 -7.25 -6.68 9.39
C PHE A 345 -7.42 -5.46 8.48
N ASN A 346 -6.53 -5.27 7.50
CA ASN A 346 -6.64 -4.21 6.51
C ASN A 346 -6.10 -4.68 5.14
N PRO A 347 -6.99 -5.04 4.18
CA PRO A 347 -6.61 -5.60 2.88
C PRO A 347 -6.11 -4.55 1.87
N HIS A 348 -6.16 -3.26 2.22
CA HIS A 348 -5.71 -2.17 1.34
C HIS A 348 -4.19 -1.98 1.40
N VAL A 349 -3.57 -2.24 2.55
CA VAL A 349 -2.12 -2.04 2.80
C VAL A 349 -1.22 -2.75 1.77
N PRO A 350 -1.44 -4.03 1.40
CA PRO A 350 -0.51 -4.75 0.53
C PRO A 350 -0.33 -4.07 -0.83
N LYS A 351 -1.39 -3.46 -1.39
CA LYS A 351 -1.32 -2.74 -2.67
C LYS A 351 -0.36 -1.55 -2.61
N TYR A 352 -0.25 -0.89 -1.47
CA TYR A 352 0.71 0.21 -1.25
C TYR A 352 2.11 -0.31 -0.94
N LEU A 353 2.24 -1.37 -0.14
CA LEU A 353 3.55 -1.98 0.17
C LEU A 353 4.24 -2.60 -1.04
N LEU A 354 3.45 -3.17 -1.96
CA LEU A 354 3.91 -3.72 -3.24
C LEU A 354 4.01 -2.65 -4.34
N GLU A 355 3.77 -1.38 -4.01
CA GLU A 355 3.83 -0.24 -4.92
C GLU A 355 2.89 -0.35 -6.15
N MET A 356 1.87 -1.21 -6.08
CA MET A 356 0.81 -1.31 -7.10
C MET A 356 -0.13 -0.10 -7.10
N LYS A 357 -0.15 0.65 -6.00
CA LYS A 357 -0.78 1.96 -5.88
C LYS A 357 0.26 3.02 -5.56
N SER A 358 0.09 4.19 -6.18
CA SER A 358 0.90 5.36 -5.86
C SER A 358 0.68 5.80 -4.41
N LEU A 359 1.79 6.01 -3.70
CA LEU A 359 1.77 6.52 -2.35
C LEU A 359 1.54 8.04 -2.38
N ILE A 360 0.53 8.51 -1.67
CA ILE A 360 0.20 9.92 -1.48
C ILE A 360 0.43 10.32 -0.02
N LEU A 361 0.32 11.62 0.27
CA LEU A 361 0.31 12.10 1.65
C LEU A 361 -0.88 11.47 2.41
N PRO A 362 -0.70 11.03 3.66
CA PRO A 362 -1.81 10.55 4.47
C PRO A 362 -2.91 11.61 4.59
N PRO A 363 -4.19 11.24 4.48
CA PRO A 363 -5.29 12.16 4.68
C PRO A 363 -5.40 12.56 6.15
N GLU A 364 -6.00 13.73 6.40
CA GLU A 364 -6.22 14.27 7.75
C GLU A 364 -7.07 13.32 8.62
N HIS A 365 -8.07 12.68 8.01
CA HIS A 365 -8.98 11.77 8.70
C HIS A 365 -8.64 10.31 8.35
N ILE A 366 -8.23 9.55 9.37
CA ILE A 366 -7.85 8.15 9.21
C ILE A 366 -9.00 7.26 9.67
N LEU A 367 -9.52 6.47 8.74
CA LEU A 367 -10.53 5.46 9.00
C LEU A 367 -9.83 4.14 9.29
N LYS A 368 -9.97 3.63 10.52
CA LYS A 368 -9.43 2.31 10.90
C LYS A 368 -9.96 1.22 9.97
N ARG A 369 -9.09 0.31 9.56
CA ARG A 369 -9.30 -0.77 8.58
C ARG A 369 -9.66 -0.29 7.16
N GLY A 370 -9.63 1.02 6.91
CA GLY A 370 -9.91 1.61 5.60
C GLY A 370 -8.64 1.86 4.77
N ASP A 371 -8.86 2.36 3.54
CA ASP A 371 -7.78 2.73 2.62
C ASP A 371 -6.93 3.90 3.16
N SER A 372 -7.53 4.83 3.93
CA SER A 372 -6.79 5.95 4.53
C SER A 372 -5.79 5.50 5.61
N GLU A 373 -6.15 4.54 6.45
CA GLU A 373 -5.19 3.90 7.37
C GLU A 373 -4.10 3.15 6.61
N ALA A 374 -4.45 2.52 5.49
CA ALA A 374 -3.48 1.81 4.67
C ALA A 374 -2.44 2.75 4.04
N VAL A 375 -2.87 3.89 3.50
CA VAL A 375 -1.98 4.96 3.02
C VAL A 375 -1.09 5.45 4.15
N ALA A 376 -1.66 5.77 5.32
CA ALA A 376 -0.91 6.25 6.47
C ALA A 376 0.17 5.25 6.91
N TYR A 377 -0.20 3.97 7.05
CA TYR A 377 0.74 2.92 7.42
C TYR A 377 1.87 2.80 6.38
N ALA A 378 1.52 2.63 5.11
CA ALA A 378 2.50 2.47 4.04
C ALA A 378 3.42 3.69 3.92
N PHE A 379 2.90 4.90 4.14
CA PHE A 379 3.68 6.14 4.08
C PHE A 379 4.85 6.13 5.06
N PHE A 380 4.61 5.67 6.29
CA PHE A 380 5.63 5.62 7.34
C PHE A 380 6.47 4.34 7.32
N HIS A 381 5.96 3.22 6.78
CA HIS A 381 6.57 1.90 6.95
C HIS A 381 7.09 1.23 5.68
N LEU A 382 6.77 1.75 4.48
CA LEU A 382 7.20 1.16 3.20
C LEU A 382 8.71 0.90 3.17
N GLN A 383 9.51 1.82 3.69
CA GLN A 383 10.97 1.68 3.68
C GLN A 383 11.48 0.55 4.57
N HIS A 384 10.77 0.22 5.65
CA HIS A 384 11.12 -0.91 6.51
C HIS A 384 10.81 -2.25 5.82
N TRP A 385 9.68 -2.33 5.11
CA TRP A 385 9.34 -3.47 4.26
C TRP A 385 10.31 -3.63 3.09
N LYS A 386 10.69 -2.53 2.42
CA LYS A 386 11.71 -2.57 1.36
C LYS A 386 13.05 -3.10 1.84
N ARG A 387 13.50 -2.67 3.03
CA ARG A 387 14.72 -3.22 3.64
C ARG A 387 14.58 -4.74 3.84
N PHE A 388 13.46 -5.20 4.38
CA PHE A 388 13.18 -6.62 4.52
C PHE A 388 13.19 -7.36 3.17
N PHE A 389 12.46 -6.89 2.17
CA PHE A 389 12.43 -7.50 0.84
C PHE A 389 13.80 -7.50 0.19
N SER A 390 14.59 -6.43 0.35
CA SER A 390 15.95 -6.36 -0.17
C SER A 390 16.86 -7.42 0.45
N THR A 391 16.71 -7.72 1.74
CA THR A 391 17.43 -8.82 2.40
C THR A 391 16.96 -10.19 1.91
N LEU A 392 15.64 -10.39 1.83
CA LEU A 392 15.04 -11.64 1.38
C LEU A 392 15.42 -12.00 -0.06
N PHE A 393 15.49 -11.00 -0.94
CA PHE A 393 15.82 -11.17 -2.35
C PHE A 393 17.28 -10.81 -2.71
N ALA A 394 18.13 -10.53 -1.72
CA ALA A 394 19.55 -10.19 -1.95
C ALA A 394 20.30 -11.21 -2.82
N PRO A 395 20.11 -12.53 -2.68
CA PRO A 395 20.75 -13.51 -3.55
C PRO A 395 20.36 -13.32 -5.02
N LEU A 396 19.08 -13.06 -5.30
CA LEU A 396 18.58 -12.82 -6.67
C LEU A 396 19.10 -11.50 -7.24
N GLY A 397 19.21 -10.46 -6.40
CA GLY A 397 19.80 -9.17 -6.78
C GLY A 397 21.27 -9.28 -7.19
N PHE A 398 22.08 -10.07 -6.46
CA PHE A 398 23.48 -10.33 -6.83
C PHE A 398 23.60 -11.05 -8.17
N PHE A 399 22.74 -12.05 -8.44
CA PHE A 399 22.71 -12.71 -9.73
C PHE A 399 22.32 -11.76 -10.86
N ALA A 400 21.40 -10.83 -10.62
CA ALA A 400 20.97 -9.83 -11.59
C ALA A 400 22.08 -8.81 -11.91
N ASP A 401 22.72 -8.24 -10.89
CA ASP A 401 23.81 -7.29 -11.06
C ASP A 401 25.02 -7.97 -11.75
N LYS A 402 25.27 -9.26 -11.44
CA LYS A 402 26.30 -10.05 -12.10
C LYS A 402 25.94 -10.34 -13.57
N MET A 403 24.69 -10.70 -13.87
CA MET A 403 24.21 -10.83 -15.25
C MET A 403 24.35 -9.51 -16.04
N GLU A 404 24.07 -8.36 -15.42
CA GLU A 404 24.25 -7.04 -16.04
C GLU A 404 25.73 -6.75 -16.36
N SER A 405 26.66 -7.17 -15.51
CA SER A 405 28.11 -7.03 -15.77
C SER A 405 28.66 -8.00 -16.82
N PHE A 406 28.02 -9.17 -17.01
CA PHE A 406 28.45 -10.17 -18.00
C PHE A 406 27.87 -9.93 -19.40
N MET A 407 26.74 -9.22 -19.51
CA MET A 407 26.10 -8.96 -20.81
C MET A 407 26.51 -7.61 -21.41
N PRO A 408 27.11 -7.58 -22.62
CA PRO A 408 27.46 -6.34 -23.30
C PRO A 408 26.26 -5.41 -23.51
N SER A 409 26.46 -4.10 -23.39
CA SER A 409 25.42 -3.07 -23.62
C SER A 409 24.76 -3.18 -25.00
N SER A 410 25.47 -3.71 -26.00
CA SER A 410 24.96 -3.99 -27.35
C SER A 410 23.90 -5.11 -27.36
N PHE A 411 24.01 -6.10 -26.48
CA PHE A 411 23.06 -7.20 -26.36
C PHE A 411 21.72 -6.71 -25.78
N TRP A 412 21.77 -5.80 -24.81
CA TRP A 412 20.59 -5.16 -24.23
C TRP A 412 19.82 -4.29 -25.23
N HIS A 413 20.53 -3.60 -26.13
CA HIS A 413 19.92 -2.83 -27.21
C HIS A 413 19.26 -3.69 -28.29
N GLN A 414 19.74 -4.93 -28.48
CA GLN A 414 19.11 -5.88 -29.39
C GLN A 414 17.86 -6.51 -28.78
N LEU A 415 17.87 -6.85 -27.48
CA LEU A 415 16.72 -7.45 -26.80
C LEU A 415 15.52 -6.50 -26.66
N THR A 416 15.77 -5.19 -26.57
CA THR A 416 14.72 -4.16 -26.48
C THR A 416 14.11 -3.77 -27.83
N ARG A 417 14.65 -4.30 -28.94
CA ARG A 417 14.12 -4.13 -30.30
C ARG A 417 13.30 -5.32 -30.80
N ILE A 418 13.26 -6.41 -30.04
CA ILE A 418 12.33 -7.54 -30.22
C ILE A 418 11.11 -7.25 -29.35
#